data_AF-A0A7X7TP37-F1
#
_entry.id   AF-A0A7X7TP37-F1
#
_cell.length_a   1.000
_cell.length_b   1.000
_cell.length_c   1.000
_cell.angle_alpha   90.00
_cell.angle_beta   90.00
_cell.angle_gamma   90.00
#
_symmetry.space_group_name_H-M   'P 1'
#
loop_
_entity.id
_entity.type
_entity.pdbx_description
1 polymer ?
#
loop_
_entity_poly.entity_id
_entity_poly.type
_entity_poly.pdbx_seq_one_letter_code
_entity_poly.pdbx_strand_id
1 'polypeptide(L)'
;NGIVHVIGPENGYTLPGMTIVCGDSHTSTHGAFGAIAFGIGTSEVEMVLASQCVLQTRPKTMRITFKGKLNEGVTAKDMALYMISRLTTGGATGYFVEYAGEAVENLSMEGRMTLCNLSIEMGARGGMIAPDETTFAYLENREFAPKGDKWEEAVAYWRTLKSDADAVFDKEVVFDASQIKPMITYGTNPGMAMPIDGHIPEPQGNDAAGKNSFEKALNYMGFKPGEKLEGKPVDYVFLGSCTNGRIEDFRMFAAYVKGKKKADNITAWLVPGSWQVRKQIEEEGLDKILEEAGFELRQPGCSACLAMNDDKVPAGKYAVSTSNRNFEGRQGPGARTILASPLVAAAAAVTGRITDPTK
;
A
#
# COMPACT_ATOMS: atom_id res chain seq x y z
N ASN A 1 -19.97 4.27 3.42
CA ASN A 1 -19.05 4.38 4.56
C ASN A 1 -17.59 4.48 4.12
N GLY A 2 -17.09 3.57 3.29
CA GLY A 2 -15.72 3.66 2.76
C GLY A 2 -15.22 2.29 2.33
N ILE A 3 -13.92 2.19 2.10
CA ILE A 3 -13.21 0.95 1.79
C ILE A 3 -13.06 0.12 3.07
N VAL A 4 -13.37 -1.18 3.01
CA VAL A 4 -13.43 -2.07 4.18
C VAL A 4 -12.15 -2.04 5.05
N HIS A 5 -10.97 -2.03 4.41
CA HIS A 5 -9.67 -2.01 5.09
C HIS A 5 -9.23 -0.61 5.58
N VAL A 6 -10.05 0.42 5.35
CA VAL A 6 -9.90 1.75 5.95
C VAL A 6 -10.88 1.89 7.11
N ILE A 7 -12.16 1.57 6.88
CA ILE A 7 -13.21 1.71 7.90
C ILE A 7 -12.99 0.77 9.09
N GLY A 8 -12.45 -0.44 8.88
CA GLY A 8 -12.25 -1.40 9.97
C GLY A 8 -11.30 -0.84 11.05
N PRO A 9 -10.07 -0.47 10.68
CA PRO A 9 -9.13 0.16 11.59
C PRO A 9 -9.60 1.51 12.14
N GLU A 10 -10.14 2.37 11.27
CA GLU A 10 -10.56 3.73 11.62
C GLU A 10 -11.61 3.79 12.74
N ASN A 11 -12.49 2.78 12.80
CA ASN A 11 -13.54 2.68 13.82
C ASN A 11 -13.14 1.81 15.03
N GLY A 12 -11.99 1.13 14.99
CA GLY A 12 -11.54 0.25 16.07
C GLY A 12 -12.10 -1.17 16.01
N TYR A 13 -12.58 -1.64 14.86
CA TYR A 13 -12.95 -3.05 14.66
C TYR A 13 -11.74 -3.98 14.52
N THR A 14 -10.58 -3.41 14.23
CA THR A 14 -9.32 -4.14 14.07
C THR A 14 -8.52 -4.01 15.35
N LEU A 15 -8.46 -5.08 16.14
CA LEU A 15 -7.74 -5.10 17.41
C LEU A 15 -6.62 -6.15 17.38
N PRO A 16 -5.52 -5.93 18.12
CA PRO A 16 -4.45 -6.91 18.23
C PRO A 16 -4.92 -8.26 18.77
N GLY A 17 -4.32 -9.34 18.27
CA GLY A 17 -4.60 -10.71 18.68
C GLY A 17 -5.87 -11.32 18.07
N MET A 18 -6.58 -10.59 17.20
CA MET A 18 -7.72 -11.12 16.46
C MET A 18 -7.28 -12.00 15.29
N THR A 19 -8.15 -12.93 14.91
CA THR A 19 -8.16 -13.55 13.57
C THR A 19 -9.21 -12.82 12.73
N ILE A 20 -8.80 -12.20 11.62
CA ILE A 20 -9.67 -11.37 10.78
C ILE A 20 -9.67 -11.92 9.35
N VAL A 21 -10.86 -12.24 8.84
CA VAL A 21 -11.03 -12.74 7.48
C VAL A 21 -12.11 -11.95 6.77
N CYS A 22 -11.91 -11.70 5.47
CA CYS A 22 -12.87 -11.04 4.60
C CYS A 22 -12.78 -11.64 3.19
N GLY A 23 -13.85 -11.51 2.41
CA GLY A 23 -13.89 -11.88 0.99
C GLY A 23 -13.01 -11.01 0.08
N ASP A 24 -12.02 -10.33 0.63
CA ASP A 24 -11.07 -9.46 -0.06
C ASP A 24 -9.63 -9.90 0.24
N SER A 25 -8.80 -9.95 -0.80
CA SER A 25 -7.42 -10.42 -0.66
C SER A 25 -6.57 -9.55 0.27
N HIS A 26 -6.82 -8.24 0.30
CA HIS A 26 -6.06 -7.23 1.04
C HIS A 26 -6.46 -7.12 2.51
N THR A 27 -7.22 -8.10 3.04
CA THR A 27 -7.45 -8.28 4.47
C THR A 27 -6.15 -8.35 5.27
N SER A 28 -5.03 -8.70 4.63
CA SER A 28 -3.69 -8.60 5.21
C SER A 28 -3.37 -7.22 5.82
N THR A 29 -3.99 -6.14 5.35
CA THR A 29 -3.89 -4.78 5.92
C THR A 29 -4.04 -4.77 7.44
N HIS A 30 -4.97 -5.56 7.97
CA HIS A 30 -5.29 -5.59 9.39
C HIS A 30 -4.19 -6.23 10.24
N GLY A 31 -3.25 -6.96 9.64
CA GLY A 31 -2.11 -7.51 10.37
C GLY A 31 -1.14 -6.43 10.87
N ALA A 32 -1.24 -5.20 10.38
CA ALA A 32 -0.53 -4.04 10.94
C ALA A 32 -0.79 -3.80 12.44
N PHE A 33 -1.88 -4.38 12.97
CA PHE A 33 -2.29 -4.31 14.37
C PHE A 33 -1.85 -5.54 15.18
N GLY A 34 -1.04 -6.44 14.65
CA GLY A 34 -0.73 -7.71 15.31
C GLY A 34 -1.87 -8.72 15.27
N ALA A 35 -2.69 -8.64 14.21
CA ALA A 35 -3.77 -9.60 13.95
C ALA A 35 -3.35 -10.64 12.90
N ILE A 36 -3.88 -11.85 13.00
CA ILE A 36 -3.79 -12.85 11.92
C ILE A 36 -4.89 -12.53 10.91
N ALA A 37 -4.53 -11.78 9.86
CA ALA A 37 -5.50 -11.28 8.90
C ALA A 37 -5.22 -11.71 7.46
N PHE A 38 -6.22 -12.29 6.80
CA PHE A 38 -6.06 -12.82 5.43
C PHE A 38 -7.39 -12.92 4.67
N GLY A 39 -7.31 -12.84 3.34
CA GLY A 39 -8.47 -12.97 2.46
C GLY A 39 -8.92 -14.42 2.28
N ILE A 40 -10.22 -14.63 2.16
CA ILE A 40 -10.86 -15.93 1.98
C ILE A 40 -11.84 -15.92 0.80
N GLY A 41 -12.15 -17.08 0.25
CA GLY A 41 -13.11 -17.24 -0.85
C GLY A 41 -14.57 -17.18 -0.38
N THR A 42 -15.51 -17.02 -1.32
CA THR A 42 -16.95 -16.91 -1.01
C THR A 42 -17.49 -18.07 -0.17
N SER A 43 -17.12 -19.31 -0.47
CA SER A 43 -17.56 -20.47 0.32
C SER A 43 -16.99 -20.48 1.74
N GLU A 44 -15.76 -20.00 1.94
CA GLU A 44 -15.19 -19.85 3.27
C GLU A 44 -15.88 -18.72 4.06
N VAL A 45 -16.31 -17.65 3.39
CA VAL A 45 -17.10 -16.58 4.02
C VAL A 45 -18.41 -17.13 4.58
N GLU A 46 -19.12 -17.96 3.80
CA GLU A 46 -20.33 -18.65 4.26
C GLU A 46 -20.06 -19.50 5.52
N MET A 47 -18.97 -20.28 5.52
CA MET A 47 -18.58 -21.10 6.66
C MET A 47 -18.28 -20.27 7.91
N VAL A 48 -17.58 -19.14 7.77
CA VAL A 48 -17.27 -18.24 8.88
C VAL A 48 -18.55 -17.62 9.44
N LEU A 49 -19.46 -17.17 8.58
CA LEU A 49 -20.75 -16.63 9.03
C LEU A 49 -21.60 -17.69 9.75
N ALA A 50 -21.55 -18.95 9.32
CA ALA A 50 -22.30 -20.04 9.94
C ALA A 50 -21.69 -20.56 11.24
N SER A 51 -20.36 -20.56 11.37
CA SER A 51 -19.66 -21.32 12.43
C SER A 51 -18.62 -20.55 13.23
N GLN A 52 -18.28 -19.32 12.81
CA GLN A 52 -17.14 -18.54 13.33
C GLN A 52 -15.79 -19.29 13.23
N CYS A 53 -15.71 -20.31 12.37
CA CYS A 53 -14.53 -21.11 12.12
C CYS A 53 -14.19 -21.10 10.62
N VAL A 54 -12.90 -21.23 10.30
CA VAL A 54 -12.42 -21.48 8.95
C VAL A 54 -11.29 -22.49 8.99
N LEU A 55 -11.38 -23.53 8.15
CA LEU A 55 -10.32 -24.53 8.04
C LEU A 55 -9.19 -23.95 7.19
N GLN A 56 -7.98 -23.93 7.73
CA GLN A 56 -6.79 -23.40 7.06
C GLN A 56 -5.60 -24.33 7.26
N THR A 57 -4.76 -24.45 6.23
CA THR A 57 -3.43 -25.04 6.39
C THR A 57 -2.51 -24.01 7.04
N ARG A 58 -1.76 -24.43 8.07
CA ARG A 58 -0.80 -23.56 8.74
C ARG A 58 0.30 -23.14 7.75
N PRO A 59 0.44 -21.84 7.45
CA PRO A 59 1.53 -21.36 6.59
C PRO A 59 2.87 -21.45 7.33
N LYS A 60 3.96 -21.44 6.55
CA LYS A 60 5.31 -21.29 7.09
C LYS A 60 5.52 -19.88 7.65
N THR A 61 6.48 -19.69 8.54
CA THR A 61 6.80 -18.38 9.12
C THR A 61 7.94 -17.71 8.37
N MET A 62 7.79 -16.43 8.04
CA MET A 62 8.86 -15.64 7.43
C MET A 62 9.04 -14.35 8.21
N ARG A 63 10.27 -13.97 8.54
CA ARG A 63 10.58 -12.65 9.10
C ARG A 63 11.26 -11.78 8.06
N ILE A 64 10.76 -10.56 7.87
CA ILE A 64 11.40 -9.54 7.05
C ILE A 64 11.79 -8.36 7.94
N THR A 65 13.09 -8.19 8.12
CA THR A 65 13.67 -7.16 8.99
C THR A 65 14.19 -5.99 8.17
N PHE A 66 13.73 -4.77 8.46
CA PHE A 66 14.25 -3.54 7.86
C PHE A 66 15.10 -2.77 8.88
N LYS A 67 16.42 -2.80 8.68
CA LYS A 67 17.39 -2.14 9.56
C LYS A 67 17.56 -0.66 9.21
N GLY A 68 17.81 0.18 10.20
CA GLY A 68 18.01 1.61 10.00
C GLY A 68 16.70 2.36 9.78
N LYS A 69 16.80 3.57 9.21
CA LYS A 69 15.66 4.46 8.95
C LYS A 69 15.49 4.71 7.45
N LEU A 70 14.24 4.98 7.05
CA LEU A 70 13.94 5.44 5.70
C LEU A 70 14.53 6.86 5.51
N ASN A 71 15.02 7.14 4.29
CA ASN A 71 15.49 8.47 3.92
C ASN A 71 14.33 9.46 3.79
N GLU A 72 14.65 10.76 3.77
CA GLU A 72 13.68 11.80 3.47
C GLU A 72 13.03 11.57 2.09
N GLY A 73 11.72 11.83 2.00
CA GLY A 73 10.94 11.61 0.78
C GLY A 73 10.59 10.14 0.48
N VAL A 74 11.00 9.20 1.33
CA VAL A 74 10.70 7.77 1.21
C VAL A 74 9.58 7.38 2.18
N THR A 75 8.58 6.67 1.67
CA THR A 75 7.38 6.26 2.43
C THR A 75 7.30 4.74 2.61
N ALA A 76 6.32 4.28 3.40
CA ALA A 76 6.01 2.86 3.52
C ALA A 76 5.66 2.21 2.17
N LYS A 77 5.09 2.96 1.22
CA LYS A 77 4.80 2.48 -0.13
C LYS A 77 6.07 2.18 -0.91
N ASP A 78 7.08 3.04 -0.80
CA ASP A 78 8.37 2.84 -1.44
C ASP A 78 9.09 1.63 -0.82
N MET A 79 9.04 1.50 0.50
CA MET A 79 9.57 0.35 1.24
C MET A 79 8.92 -0.98 0.81
N ALA A 80 7.60 -1.01 0.64
CA ALA A 80 6.89 -2.19 0.15
C ALA A 80 7.22 -2.52 -1.31
N LEU A 81 7.26 -1.53 -2.21
CA LEU A 81 7.65 -1.75 -3.61
C LEU A 81 9.10 -2.24 -3.75
N TYR A 82 10.01 -1.69 -2.94
CA TYR A 82 11.39 -2.17 -2.85
C TYR A 82 11.44 -3.63 -2.41
N MET A 83 10.75 -4.00 -1.34
CA MET A 83 10.67 -5.38 -0.89
C MET A 83 10.17 -6.32 -1.99
N ILE A 84 9.07 -5.96 -2.67
CA ILE A 84 8.47 -6.82 -3.70
C ILE A 84 9.39 -6.91 -4.93
N SER A 85 10.13 -5.85 -5.29
CA SER A 85 11.09 -5.94 -6.40
C SER A 85 12.28 -6.85 -6.09
N ARG A 86 12.68 -6.94 -4.82
CA ARG A 86 13.76 -7.84 -4.36
C ARG A 86 13.31 -9.28 -4.19
N LEU A 87 12.07 -9.50 -3.75
CA LEU A 87 11.52 -10.84 -3.49
C LEU A 87 10.72 -11.43 -4.65
N THR A 88 10.32 -10.61 -5.62
CA THR A 88 9.36 -10.92 -6.69
C THR A 88 7.93 -11.15 -6.19
N THR A 89 6.99 -11.27 -7.13
CA THR A 89 5.57 -11.48 -6.82
C THR A 89 5.25 -12.84 -6.18
N GLY A 90 6.22 -13.76 -6.15
CA GLY A 90 6.08 -15.09 -5.52
C GLY A 90 7.01 -15.35 -4.35
N GLY A 91 7.82 -14.37 -3.92
CA GLY A 91 8.93 -14.58 -2.98
C GLY A 91 8.55 -15.02 -1.55
N ALA A 92 7.28 -14.81 -1.18
CA ALA A 92 6.70 -15.18 0.11
C ALA A 92 5.52 -16.17 -0.01
N THR A 93 5.38 -16.85 -1.17
CA THR A 93 4.33 -17.86 -1.38
C THR A 93 4.38 -18.96 -0.31
N GLY A 94 3.24 -19.18 0.37
CA GLY A 94 3.11 -20.19 1.42
C GLY A 94 3.59 -19.74 2.81
N TYR A 95 4.03 -18.49 2.95
CA TYR A 95 4.45 -17.90 4.23
C TYR A 95 3.43 -16.92 4.78
N PHE A 96 3.40 -16.80 6.11
CA PHE A 96 2.88 -15.64 6.82
C PHE A 96 4.06 -14.82 7.30
N VAL A 97 4.04 -13.50 7.03
CA VAL A 97 5.20 -12.64 7.22
C VAL A 97 5.08 -11.84 8.50
N GLU A 98 6.13 -11.83 9.33
CA GLU A 98 6.34 -10.87 10.39
C GLU A 98 7.30 -9.77 9.89
N TYR A 99 6.88 -8.51 9.99
CA TYR A 99 7.72 -7.36 9.71
C TYR A 99 8.35 -6.82 10.99
N ALA A 100 9.65 -6.62 10.97
CA ALA A 100 10.43 -6.20 12.14
C ALA A 100 11.51 -5.17 11.78
N GLY A 101 12.12 -4.60 12.81
CA GLY A 101 13.26 -3.70 12.69
C GLY A 101 12.91 -2.22 12.78
N GLU A 102 13.94 -1.41 13.01
CA GLU A 102 13.84 0.02 13.30
C GLU A 102 13.00 0.79 12.28
N ALA A 103 13.09 0.47 10.99
CA ALA A 103 12.30 1.18 9.97
C ALA A 103 10.80 0.92 10.12
N VAL A 104 10.41 -0.31 10.50
CA VAL A 104 9.00 -0.71 10.73
C VAL A 104 8.47 -0.06 12.00
N GLU A 105 9.26 -0.06 13.08
CA GLU A 105 8.91 0.55 14.36
C GLU A 105 8.64 2.06 14.22
N ASN A 106 9.43 2.74 13.38
CA ASN A 106 9.28 4.18 13.08
C ASN A 106 8.12 4.52 12.13
N LEU A 107 7.42 3.54 11.54
CA LEU A 107 6.24 3.81 10.72
C LEU A 107 5.05 4.25 11.58
N SER A 108 4.28 5.21 11.07
CA SER A 108 2.92 5.47 11.53
C SER A 108 2.04 4.22 11.37
N MET A 109 0.92 4.15 12.08
CA MET A 109 -0.03 3.05 11.88
C MET A 109 -0.55 2.95 10.44
N GLU A 110 -0.71 4.08 9.76
CA GLU A 110 -1.17 4.11 8.38
C GLU A 110 -0.09 3.60 7.41
N GLY A 111 1.19 3.89 7.67
CA GLY A 111 2.32 3.30 6.95
C GLY A 111 2.47 1.79 7.21
N ARG A 112 2.24 1.33 8.44
CA ARG A 112 2.21 -0.11 8.77
C ARG A 112 1.10 -0.82 8.00
N MET A 113 -0.08 -0.20 7.92
CA MET A 113 -1.19 -0.71 7.10
C MET A 113 -0.83 -0.78 5.62
N THR A 114 -0.13 0.22 5.06
CA THR A 114 0.40 0.16 3.68
C THR A 114 1.33 -1.04 3.46
N LEU A 115 2.26 -1.28 4.39
CA LEU A 115 3.21 -2.39 4.29
C LEU A 115 2.50 -3.76 4.33
N CYS A 116 1.61 -3.96 5.31
CA CYS A 116 0.83 -5.19 5.45
C CYS A 116 -0.20 -5.40 4.33
N ASN A 117 -0.75 -4.32 3.76
CA ASN A 117 -1.62 -4.39 2.58
C ASN A 117 -0.87 -5.07 1.42
N LEU A 118 0.35 -4.64 1.16
CA LEU A 118 1.16 -5.09 0.04
C LEU A 118 1.85 -6.46 0.23
N SER A 119 1.61 -7.15 1.36
CA SER A 119 2.18 -8.48 1.59
C SER A 119 1.70 -9.52 0.55
N ILE A 120 0.46 -9.40 0.09
CA ILE A 120 -0.10 -10.36 -0.86
C ILE A 120 0.50 -10.19 -2.28
N GLU A 121 1.03 -9.02 -2.59
CA GLU A 121 1.66 -8.72 -3.88
C GLU A 121 3.00 -9.44 -4.05
N MET A 122 3.58 -10.01 -2.98
CA MET A 122 4.69 -10.97 -3.01
C MET A 122 4.28 -12.42 -2.72
N GLY A 123 2.97 -12.70 -2.75
CA GLY A 123 2.40 -14.04 -2.59
C GLY A 123 2.21 -14.51 -1.15
N ALA A 124 2.48 -13.66 -0.14
CA ALA A 124 2.28 -14.05 1.26
C ALA A 124 0.79 -14.29 1.58
N ARG A 125 0.52 -15.16 2.56
CA ARG A 125 -0.85 -15.36 3.08
C ARG A 125 -1.36 -14.11 3.81
N GLY A 126 -0.45 -13.40 4.46
CA GLY A 126 -0.68 -12.16 5.18
C GLY A 126 0.65 -11.64 5.73
N GLY A 127 0.62 -10.41 6.25
CA GLY A 127 1.75 -9.80 6.93
C GLY A 127 1.30 -9.20 8.25
N MET A 128 2.12 -9.31 9.29
CA MET A 128 1.83 -8.78 10.63
C MET A 128 2.98 -7.96 11.19
N ILE A 129 2.63 -7.00 12.04
CA ILE A 129 3.56 -6.19 12.83
C ILE A 129 3.16 -6.33 14.29
N ALA A 130 4.14 -6.55 15.17
CA ALA A 130 3.88 -6.63 16.60
C ALA A 130 3.28 -5.32 17.11
N PRO A 131 2.22 -5.36 17.94
CA PRO A 131 1.59 -4.16 18.45
C PRO A 131 2.47 -3.50 19.52
N ASP A 132 2.50 -2.18 19.50
CA ASP A 132 3.31 -1.32 20.36
C ASP A 132 2.58 -0.02 20.69
N GLU A 133 3.28 0.95 21.29
CA GLU A 133 2.75 2.26 21.66
C GLU A 133 2.07 3.00 20.50
N THR A 134 2.62 2.90 19.28
CA THR A 134 2.03 3.50 18.07
C THR A 134 0.67 2.86 17.75
N THR A 135 0.56 1.55 17.95
CA THR A 135 -0.68 0.80 17.78
C THR A 135 -1.72 1.19 18.82
N PHE A 136 -1.32 1.29 20.09
CA PHE A 136 -2.22 1.64 21.19
C PHE A 136 -2.72 3.09 21.06
N ALA A 137 -1.83 4.04 20.74
CA ALA A 137 -2.21 5.43 20.53
C ALA A 137 -3.20 5.60 19.37
N TYR A 138 -3.08 4.81 18.30
CA TYR A 138 -4.02 4.87 17.20
C TYR A 138 -5.42 4.33 17.56
N LEU A 139 -5.48 3.31 18.41
CA LEU A 139 -6.73 2.65 18.83
C LEU A 139 -7.43 3.37 19.99
N GLU A 140 -6.69 4.18 20.74
CA GLU A 140 -7.24 4.90 21.88
C GLU A 140 -8.42 5.79 21.43
N ASN A 141 -9.52 5.75 22.18
CA ASN A 141 -10.75 6.50 21.93
C ASN A 141 -11.48 6.19 20.61
N ARG A 142 -11.10 5.15 19.86
CA ARG A 142 -11.90 4.70 18.71
C ARG A 142 -13.25 4.18 19.16
N GLU A 143 -14.26 4.35 18.31
CA GLU A 143 -15.67 4.11 18.66
C GLU A 143 -15.89 2.72 19.26
N PHE A 144 -15.33 1.69 18.60
CA PHE A 144 -15.47 0.28 18.96
C PHE A 144 -14.24 -0.32 19.65
N ALA A 145 -13.22 0.47 19.96
CA ALA A 145 -12.12 0.01 20.81
C ALA A 145 -12.58 -0.13 22.28
N PRO A 146 -11.93 -0.99 23.08
CA PRO A 146 -12.16 -1.07 24.52
C PRO A 146 -12.00 0.29 25.20
N LYS A 147 -12.71 0.51 26.32
CA LYS A 147 -12.69 1.78 27.08
C LYS A 147 -12.60 1.51 28.59
N GLY A 148 -12.07 2.47 29.34
CA GLY A 148 -11.91 2.37 30.80
C GLY A 148 -11.07 1.15 31.20
N ASP A 149 -11.45 0.44 32.25
CA ASP A 149 -10.71 -0.74 32.75
C ASP A 149 -10.46 -1.81 31.67
N LYS A 150 -11.40 -2.01 30.73
CA LYS A 150 -11.23 -2.94 29.61
C LYS A 150 -10.13 -2.51 28.63
N TRP A 151 -9.84 -1.21 28.53
CA TRP A 151 -8.72 -0.71 27.74
C TRP A 151 -7.39 -1.09 28.39
N GLU A 152 -7.27 -0.92 29.70
CA GLU A 152 -6.05 -1.28 30.44
C GLU A 152 -5.78 -2.79 30.35
N GLU A 153 -6.81 -3.62 30.53
CA GLU A 153 -6.72 -5.07 30.34
C GLU A 153 -6.29 -5.45 28.91
N ALA A 154 -6.90 -4.81 27.91
CA ALA A 154 -6.60 -5.08 26.50
C ALA A 154 -5.16 -4.68 26.17
N VAL A 155 -4.70 -3.50 26.58
CA VAL A 155 -3.31 -3.05 26.37
C VAL A 155 -2.32 -3.97 27.08
N ALA A 156 -2.62 -4.43 28.30
CA ALA A 156 -1.78 -5.37 29.02
C ALA A 156 -1.62 -6.69 28.26
N TYR A 157 -2.71 -7.23 27.71
CA TYR A 157 -2.68 -8.40 26.83
C TYR A 157 -1.95 -8.14 25.52
N TRP A 158 -2.22 -7.02 24.84
CA TRP A 158 -1.60 -6.72 23.55
C TRP A 158 -0.08 -6.60 23.65
N ARG A 159 0.46 -6.12 24.77
CA ARG A 159 1.90 -6.08 25.03
C ARG A 159 2.57 -7.46 25.05
N THR A 160 1.82 -8.53 25.23
CA THR A 160 2.33 -9.91 25.17
C THR A 160 2.35 -10.47 23.75
N LEU A 161 1.78 -9.78 22.75
CA LEU A 161 1.61 -10.26 21.38
C LEU A 161 2.82 -9.95 20.47
N LYS A 162 4.02 -10.09 21.01
CA LYS A 162 5.27 -9.98 20.26
C LYS A 162 5.97 -11.32 20.25
N SER A 163 6.69 -11.61 19.17
CA SER A 163 7.56 -12.78 19.11
C SER A 163 8.64 -12.73 20.19
N ASP A 164 8.93 -13.89 20.77
CA ASP A 164 10.04 -14.06 21.71
C ASP A 164 11.39 -13.76 21.03
N ALA A 165 12.38 -13.38 21.83
CA ALA A 165 13.71 -13.00 21.31
C ALA A 165 14.43 -14.17 20.62
N ASP A 166 14.11 -15.41 20.99
CA ASP A 166 14.63 -16.66 20.44
C ASP A 166 13.66 -17.34 19.45
N ALA A 167 12.59 -16.65 19.02
CA ALA A 167 11.65 -17.18 18.05
C ALA A 167 12.34 -17.51 16.71
N VAL A 168 12.14 -18.75 16.25
CA VAL A 168 12.71 -19.28 15.00
C VAL A 168 11.71 -19.17 13.85
N PHE A 169 12.15 -18.65 12.71
CA PHE A 169 11.35 -18.52 11.50
C PHE A 169 11.82 -19.50 10.43
N ASP A 170 10.89 -20.04 9.63
CA ASP A 170 11.25 -20.91 8.50
C ASP A 170 12.11 -20.19 7.46
N LYS A 171 11.99 -18.85 7.37
CA LYS A 171 12.80 -18.00 6.49
C LYS A 171 13.01 -16.61 7.10
N GLU A 172 14.23 -16.09 7.00
CA GLU A 172 14.54 -14.70 7.37
C GLU A 172 15.11 -13.93 6.18
N VAL A 173 14.71 -12.68 6.06
CA VAL A 173 15.22 -11.72 5.06
C VAL A 173 15.52 -10.40 5.75
N VAL A 174 16.64 -9.79 5.40
CA VAL A 174 17.08 -8.51 5.96
C VAL A 174 17.28 -7.50 4.85
N PHE A 175 16.70 -6.31 5.02
CA PHE A 175 16.92 -5.15 4.17
C PHE A 175 17.53 -4.01 4.97
N ASP A 176 18.38 -3.22 4.31
CA ASP A 176 18.86 -1.94 4.82
C ASP A 176 17.92 -0.84 4.31
N ALA A 177 17.18 -0.21 5.22
CA ALA A 177 16.20 0.81 4.90
C ALA A 177 16.83 2.08 4.30
N SER A 178 18.11 2.34 4.57
CA SER A 178 18.83 3.48 4.00
C SER A 178 19.11 3.35 2.50
N GLN A 179 18.99 2.13 1.95
CA GLN A 179 19.13 1.87 0.51
C GLN A 179 17.83 2.12 -0.26
N ILE A 180 16.72 2.32 0.45
CA ILE A 180 15.41 2.53 -0.16
C ILE A 180 15.33 4.00 -0.59
N LYS A 181 14.90 4.18 -1.84
CA LYS A 181 14.66 5.47 -2.50
C LYS A 181 13.18 5.55 -2.89
N PRO A 182 12.67 6.72 -3.34
CA PRO A 182 11.33 6.76 -3.93
C PRO A 182 11.23 5.75 -5.09
N MET A 183 10.18 4.95 -5.10
CA MET A 183 10.02 3.81 -6.01
C MET A 183 8.87 4.03 -6.99
N ILE A 184 9.02 3.48 -8.19
CA ILE A 184 7.95 3.38 -9.18
C ILE A 184 7.94 2.00 -9.83
N THR A 185 6.78 1.55 -10.33
CA THR A 185 6.72 0.38 -11.22
C THR A 185 6.96 0.75 -12.68
N TYR A 186 7.78 -0.04 -13.38
CA TYR A 186 7.99 0.10 -14.82
C TYR A 186 7.21 -0.94 -15.64
N GLY A 187 6.72 -2.00 -15.01
CA GLY A 187 5.99 -3.09 -15.69
C GLY A 187 4.51 -3.15 -15.32
N THR A 188 3.93 -4.35 -15.45
CA THR A 188 2.49 -4.63 -15.23
C THR A 188 2.21 -5.38 -13.93
N ASN A 189 3.17 -5.41 -13.01
CA ASN A 189 2.97 -5.92 -11.66
C ASN A 189 3.91 -5.21 -10.66
N PRO A 190 3.62 -5.28 -9.35
CA PRO A 190 4.40 -4.61 -8.30
C PRO A 190 5.85 -5.10 -8.16
N GLY A 191 6.17 -6.32 -8.62
CA GLY A 191 7.54 -6.83 -8.64
C GLY A 191 8.41 -6.20 -9.71
N MET A 192 7.81 -5.59 -10.73
CA MET A 192 8.51 -4.81 -11.75
C MET A 192 8.65 -3.36 -11.29
N ALA A 193 9.33 -3.15 -10.17
CA ALA A 193 9.59 -1.85 -9.57
C ALA A 193 11.08 -1.51 -9.48
N MET A 194 11.37 -0.21 -9.53
CA MET A 194 12.72 0.34 -9.49
C MET A 194 12.74 1.70 -8.77
N PRO A 195 13.90 2.14 -8.27
CA PRO A 195 14.07 3.53 -7.84
C PRO A 195 13.70 4.50 -8.96
N ILE A 196 13.06 5.62 -8.62
CA ILE A 196 12.59 6.61 -9.59
C ILE A 196 13.73 7.22 -10.43
N ASP A 197 14.93 7.31 -9.86
CA ASP A 197 16.15 7.78 -10.50
C ASP A 197 16.89 6.69 -11.31
N GLY A 198 16.38 5.46 -11.28
CA GLY A 198 16.95 4.28 -11.94
C GLY A 198 16.57 4.11 -13.41
N HIS A 199 17.04 3.01 -13.99
CA HIS A 199 16.76 2.58 -15.35
C HIS A 199 16.05 1.23 -15.33
N ILE A 200 15.17 0.99 -16.31
CA ILE A 200 14.51 -0.31 -16.48
C ILE A 200 15.59 -1.38 -16.64
N PRO A 201 15.56 -2.47 -15.86
CA PRO A 201 16.61 -3.49 -15.93
C PRO A 201 16.59 -4.21 -17.28
N GLU A 202 17.74 -4.71 -17.69
CA GLU A 202 17.83 -5.66 -18.80
C GLU A 202 17.21 -7.01 -18.40
N PRO A 203 16.58 -7.74 -19.34
CA PRO A 203 16.06 -9.07 -19.06
C PRO A 203 17.19 -10.00 -18.59
N GLN A 204 17.05 -10.55 -17.39
CA GLN A 204 18.07 -11.39 -16.77
C GLN A 204 17.91 -12.87 -17.11
N GLY A 205 19.05 -13.59 -17.16
CA GLY A 205 19.08 -15.06 -17.23
C GLY A 205 18.81 -15.68 -18.60
N ASN A 206 18.59 -17.00 -18.62
CA ASN A 206 18.32 -17.79 -19.84
C ASN A 206 16.88 -18.36 -19.88
N ASP A 207 16.02 -17.99 -18.94
CA ASP A 207 14.62 -18.42 -18.93
C ASP A 207 13.81 -17.71 -20.04
N ALA A 208 13.42 -18.48 -21.05
CA ALA A 208 12.64 -17.97 -22.18
C ALA A 208 11.23 -17.51 -21.77
N ALA A 209 10.62 -18.14 -20.76
CA ALA A 209 9.27 -17.78 -20.32
C ALA A 209 9.28 -16.44 -19.57
N GLY A 210 10.22 -16.27 -18.63
CA GLY A 210 10.45 -15.01 -17.92
C GLY A 210 10.77 -13.85 -18.87
N LYS A 211 11.63 -14.08 -19.87
CA LYS A 211 11.93 -13.06 -20.91
C LYS A 211 10.70 -12.63 -21.69
N ASN A 212 9.91 -13.58 -22.17
CA ASN A 212 8.70 -13.29 -22.93
C ASN A 212 7.67 -12.53 -22.08
N SER A 213 7.48 -12.92 -20.82
CA SER A 213 6.60 -12.20 -19.88
C SER A 213 7.07 -10.76 -19.65
N PHE A 214 8.38 -10.56 -19.45
CA PHE A 214 9.00 -9.26 -19.27
C PHE A 214 8.83 -8.36 -20.51
N GLU A 215 9.11 -8.88 -21.70
CA GLU A 215 8.93 -8.16 -22.96
C GLU A 215 7.47 -7.78 -23.21
N LYS A 216 6.52 -8.68 -22.94
CA LYS A 216 5.08 -8.38 -23.03
C LYS A 216 4.68 -7.24 -22.11
N ALA A 217 5.12 -7.25 -20.86
CA ALA A 217 4.84 -6.19 -19.90
C ALA A 217 5.41 -4.84 -20.37
N LEU A 218 6.64 -4.81 -20.88
CA LEU A 218 7.23 -3.57 -21.42
C LEU A 218 6.52 -3.09 -22.69
N ASN A 219 6.14 -4.00 -23.59
CA ASN A 219 5.37 -3.67 -24.79
C ASN A 219 4.00 -3.08 -24.43
N TYR A 220 3.32 -3.65 -23.43
CA TYR A 220 2.07 -3.10 -22.89
C TYR A 220 2.28 -1.68 -22.37
N MET A 221 3.31 -1.49 -21.54
CA MET A 221 3.66 -0.20 -20.96
C MET A 221 4.27 0.79 -21.97
N GLY A 222 4.64 0.35 -23.17
CA GLY A 222 5.30 1.18 -24.18
C GLY A 222 6.71 1.63 -23.76
N PHE A 223 7.42 0.83 -22.99
CA PHE A 223 8.77 1.11 -22.51
C PHE A 223 9.81 0.15 -23.08
N LYS A 224 11.10 0.47 -22.91
CA LYS A 224 12.23 -0.34 -23.34
C LYS A 224 13.19 -0.66 -22.19
N PRO A 225 13.92 -1.79 -22.24
CA PRO A 225 15.05 -2.03 -21.34
C PRO A 225 16.06 -0.87 -21.38
N GLY A 226 16.68 -0.58 -20.24
CA GLY A 226 17.64 0.51 -20.08
C GLY A 226 17.03 1.92 -20.06
N GLU A 227 15.72 2.07 -20.26
CA GLU A 227 15.07 3.37 -20.30
C GLU A 227 14.93 4.01 -18.91
N LYS A 228 15.13 5.32 -18.82
CA LYS A 228 14.80 6.12 -17.64
C LYS A 228 13.37 6.62 -17.72
N LEU A 229 12.60 6.48 -16.63
CA LEU A 229 11.20 6.92 -16.59
C LEU A 229 11.02 8.34 -16.03
N GLU A 230 11.93 8.81 -15.18
CA GLU A 230 11.92 10.19 -14.70
C GLU A 230 11.86 11.19 -15.87
N GLY A 231 10.96 12.18 -15.79
CA GLY A 231 10.73 13.19 -16.81
C GLY A 231 9.73 12.77 -17.91
N LYS A 232 9.27 11.51 -17.94
CA LYS A 232 8.23 11.10 -18.88
C LYS A 232 6.88 11.76 -18.57
N PRO A 233 6.17 12.31 -19.57
CA PRO A 233 4.82 12.80 -19.40
C PRO A 233 3.86 11.73 -18.89
N VAL A 234 2.93 12.14 -18.03
CA VAL A 234 1.80 11.32 -17.59
C VAL A 234 0.51 12.09 -17.81
N ASP A 235 -0.61 11.37 -17.84
CA ASP A 235 -1.91 11.93 -18.16
C ASP A 235 -2.83 11.96 -16.93
N TYR A 236 -2.69 10.95 -16.06
CA TYR A 236 -3.53 10.76 -14.88
C TYR A 236 -2.69 10.65 -13.61
N VAL A 237 -3.24 11.18 -12.52
CA VAL A 237 -2.77 10.90 -11.17
C VAL A 237 -3.93 10.41 -10.32
N PHE A 238 -3.75 9.26 -9.67
CA PHE A 238 -4.72 8.69 -8.75
C PHE A 238 -4.13 8.61 -7.33
N LEU A 239 -4.74 9.34 -6.40
CA LEU A 239 -4.51 9.24 -4.97
C LEU A 239 -5.73 8.58 -4.31
N GLY A 240 -5.59 7.36 -3.84
CA GLY A 240 -6.65 6.62 -3.15
C GLY A 240 -6.36 5.13 -3.12
N SER A 241 -7.33 4.34 -2.64
CA SER A 241 -7.30 2.88 -2.36
C SER A 241 -7.21 2.54 -0.86
N CYS A 242 -7.38 1.26 -0.53
CA CYS A 242 -7.05 0.70 0.80
C CYS A 242 -5.56 0.80 1.15
N THR A 243 -4.69 1.01 0.16
CA THR A 243 -3.25 1.11 0.37
C THR A 243 -2.87 2.49 0.87
N ASN A 244 -3.35 3.53 0.17
CA ASN A 244 -2.97 4.93 0.35
C ASN A 244 -4.18 5.85 0.05
N GLY A 245 -5.13 5.86 0.97
CA GLY A 245 -6.33 6.71 0.94
C GLY A 245 -6.74 7.19 2.33
N ARG A 246 -5.81 7.15 3.30
CA ARG A 246 -6.03 7.57 4.68
C ARG A 246 -5.56 9.00 4.89
N ILE A 247 -5.83 9.58 6.06
CA ILE A 247 -5.61 11.02 6.26
C ILE A 247 -4.13 11.42 6.11
N GLU A 248 -3.16 10.57 6.49
CA GLU A 248 -1.74 10.89 6.28
C GLU A 248 -1.37 11.04 4.81
N ASP A 249 -1.98 10.25 3.93
CA ASP A 249 -1.71 10.29 2.49
C ASP A 249 -2.15 11.64 1.92
N PHE A 250 -3.30 12.15 2.37
CA PHE A 250 -3.82 13.46 1.97
C PHE A 250 -3.04 14.61 2.60
N ARG A 251 -2.61 14.50 3.86
CA ARG A 251 -1.71 15.48 4.49
C ARG A 251 -0.41 15.60 3.71
N MET A 252 0.18 14.46 3.34
CA MET A 252 1.43 14.40 2.57
C MET A 252 1.25 15.02 1.18
N PHE A 253 0.18 14.66 0.47
CA PHE A 253 -0.13 15.22 -0.85
C PHE A 253 -0.38 16.73 -0.77
N ALA A 254 -1.25 17.18 0.15
CA ALA A 254 -1.57 18.59 0.37
C ALA A 254 -0.33 19.41 0.73
N ALA A 255 0.52 18.91 1.63
CA ALA A 255 1.78 19.57 2.00
C ALA A 255 2.69 19.78 0.79
N TYR A 256 2.78 18.79 -0.11
CA TYR A 256 3.61 18.91 -1.31
C TYR A 256 3.06 19.92 -2.32
N VAL A 257 1.73 19.96 -2.52
CA VAL A 257 1.10 20.82 -3.54
C VAL A 257 0.79 22.23 -3.06
N LYS A 258 0.92 22.51 -1.75
CA LYS A 258 0.67 23.84 -1.17
C LYS A 258 1.50 24.92 -1.89
N GLY A 259 0.81 25.95 -2.38
CA GLY A 259 1.43 27.05 -3.15
C GLY A 259 1.86 26.68 -4.58
N LYS A 260 1.55 25.47 -5.04
CA LYS A 260 1.78 24.99 -6.42
C LYS A 260 0.44 24.84 -7.14
N LYS A 261 0.49 24.51 -8.44
CA LYS A 261 -0.70 24.24 -9.27
C LYS A 261 -0.55 22.89 -9.94
N LYS A 262 -1.67 22.17 -10.07
CA LYS A 262 -1.79 20.98 -10.92
C LYS A 262 -1.40 21.34 -12.36
N ALA A 263 -0.65 20.47 -13.03
CA ALA A 263 -0.32 20.65 -14.43
C ALA A 263 -1.57 20.53 -15.33
N ASP A 264 -1.64 21.35 -16.38
CA ASP A 264 -2.80 21.43 -17.28
C ASP A 264 -3.11 20.09 -17.98
N ASN A 265 -2.10 19.27 -18.23
CA ASN A 265 -2.25 17.97 -18.87
C ASN A 265 -2.70 16.84 -17.91
N ILE A 266 -2.88 17.14 -16.61
CA ILE A 266 -3.19 16.12 -15.61
C ILE A 266 -4.68 16.10 -15.28
N THR A 267 -5.26 14.92 -15.46
CA THR A 267 -6.51 14.54 -14.80
C THR A 267 -6.18 13.88 -13.45
N ALA A 268 -6.55 14.54 -12.36
CA ALA A 268 -6.28 14.05 -11.01
C ALA A 268 -7.54 13.50 -10.34
N TRP A 269 -7.44 12.32 -9.75
CA TRP A 269 -8.50 11.66 -9.00
C TRP A 269 -8.04 11.44 -7.56
N LEU A 270 -8.52 12.29 -6.66
CA LEU A 270 -8.22 12.24 -5.24
C LEU A 270 -9.43 11.63 -4.51
N VAL A 271 -9.27 10.43 -3.97
CA VAL A 271 -10.36 9.58 -3.49
C VAL A 271 -10.10 9.16 -2.04
N PRO A 272 -10.78 9.79 -1.06
CA PRO A 272 -10.66 9.41 0.33
C PRO A 272 -11.08 7.95 0.55
N GLY A 273 -10.43 7.28 1.50
CA GLY A 273 -10.72 5.89 1.84
C GLY A 273 -12.04 5.71 2.58
N SER A 274 -12.54 6.75 3.26
CA SER A 274 -13.81 6.75 3.97
C SER A 274 -14.42 8.16 4.05
N TRP A 275 -15.69 8.23 4.47
CA TRP A 275 -16.33 9.51 4.78
C TRP A 275 -15.71 10.22 5.98
N GLN A 276 -15.16 9.48 6.94
CA GLN A 276 -14.48 10.08 8.09
C GLN A 276 -13.12 10.66 7.69
N VAL A 277 -12.35 10.00 6.81
CA VAL A 277 -11.17 10.62 6.19
C VAL A 277 -11.56 11.90 5.46
N ARG A 278 -12.64 11.89 4.67
CA ARG A 278 -13.12 13.10 3.99
C ARG A 278 -13.46 14.23 4.98
N LYS A 279 -14.15 13.91 6.07
CA LYS A 279 -14.47 14.87 7.13
C LYS A 279 -13.20 15.45 7.77
N GLN A 280 -12.19 14.62 8.02
CA GLN A 280 -10.90 15.09 8.55
C GLN A 280 -10.16 16.01 7.57
N ILE A 281 -10.21 15.71 6.26
CA ILE A 281 -9.65 16.58 5.22
C ILE A 281 -10.29 17.98 5.28
N GLU A 282 -11.61 18.06 5.45
CA GLU A 282 -12.37 19.31 5.57
C GLU A 282 -12.07 20.03 6.91
N GLU A 283 -12.01 19.29 8.03
CA GLU A 283 -11.72 19.84 9.37
C GLU A 283 -10.29 20.40 9.48
N GLU A 284 -9.33 19.78 8.80
CA GLU A 284 -7.93 20.23 8.76
C GLU A 284 -7.66 21.31 7.69
N GLY A 285 -8.66 21.65 6.87
CA GLY A 285 -8.53 22.64 5.79
C GLY A 285 -7.65 22.16 4.63
N LEU A 286 -7.43 20.85 4.49
CA LEU A 286 -6.66 20.26 3.39
C LEU A 286 -7.43 20.38 2.07
N ASP A 287 -8.75 20.30 2.12
CA ASP A 287 -9.65 20.56 0.98
C ASP A 287 -9.36 21.90 0.30
N LYS A 288 -9.15 22.96 1.08
CA LYS A 288 -8.84 24.31 0.56
C LYS A 288 -7.46 24.36 -0.11
N ILE A 289 -6.45 23.73 0.49
CA ILE A 289 -5.11 23.64 -0.11
C ILE A 289 -5.17 22.90 -1.45
N LEU A 290 -5.95 21.81 -1.51
CA LEU A 290 -6.14 21.02 -2.72
C LEU A 290 -6.90 21.82 -3.79
N GLU A 291 -7.99 22.49 -3.43
CA GLU A 291 -8.77 23.35 -4.33
C GLU A 291 -7.93 24.52 -4.87
N GLU A 292 -7.19 25.21 -4.01
CA GLU A 292 -6.25 26.25 -4.39
C GLU A 292 -5.20 25.72 -5.38
N ALA A 293 -4.75 24.49 -5.25
CA ALA A 293 -3.82 23.86 -6.19
C ALA A 293 -4.51 23.31 -7.47
N GLY A 294 -5.83 23.38 -7.58
CA GLY A 294 -6.61 22.93 -8.75
C GLY A 294 -7.01 21.45 -8.74
N PHE A 295 -7.09 20.86 -7.53
CA PHE A 295 -7.53 19.49 -7.30
C PHE A 295 -8.95 19.45 -6.73
N GLU A 296 -9.66 18.38 -7.05
CA GLU A 296 -11.02 18.12 -6.54
C GLU A 296 -11.06 16.76 -5.86
N LEU A 297 -11.76 16.71 -4.72
CA LEU A 297 -12.01 15.47 -3.99
C LEU A 297 -13.22 14.74 -4.59
N ARG A 298 -13.06 13.43 -4.79
CA ARG A 298 -14.15 12.54 -5.19
C ARG A 298 -14.84 11.94 -3.97
N GLN A 299 -15.93 11.22 -4.24
CA GLN A 299 -16.61 10.46 -3.19
C GLN A 299 -15.74 9.30 -2.69
N PRO A 300 -15.76 8.99 -1.38
CA PRO A 300 -14.96 7.91 -0.83
C PRO A 300 -15.30 6.53 -1.42
N GLY A 301 -14.29 5.72 -1.73
CA GLY A 301 -14.46 4.37 -2.25
C GLY A 301 -13.24 3.82 -2.98
N CYS A 302 -13.33 2.58 -3.49
CA CYS A 302 -12.20 1.93 -4.18
C CYS A 302 -11.82 2.62 -5.50
N SER A 303 -12.78 3.23 -6.21
CA SER A 303 -12.54 3.99 -7.45
C SER A 303 -11.61 3.23 -8.43
N ALA A 304 -10.67 3.92 -9.07
CA ALA A 304 -9.72 3.37 -10.04
C ALA A 304 -8.76 2.31 -9.45
N CYS A 305 -8.73 2.08 -8.13
CA CYS A 305 -8.00 0.96 -7.57
C CYS A 305 -8.61 -0.40 -7.97
N LEU A 306 -9.93 -0.46 -8.10
CA LEU A 306 -10.69 -1.63 -8.53
C LEU A 306 -11.30 -1.45 -9.93
N ALA A 307 -11.58 -0.19 -10.32
CA ALA A 307 -12.14 0.24 -11.61
C ALA A 307 -13.43 -0.48 -12.02
N MET A 308 -14.25 -0.85 -11.03
CA MET A 308 -15.61 -1.35 -11.23
C MET A 308 -16.65 -0.22 -11.41
N ASN A 309 -16.21 1.03 -11.31
CA ASN A 309 -16.99 2.22 -11.61
C ASN A 309 -16.50 2.87 -12.92
N ASP A 310 -16.98 4.08 -13.21
CA ASP A 310 -16.60 4.83 -14.42
C ASP A 310 -15.21 5.48 -14.36
N ASP A 311 -14.48 5.34 -13.24
CA ASP A 311 -13.11 5.86 -13.10
C ASP A 311 -12.13 4.94 -13.84
N LYS A 312 -12.12 5.06 -15.17
CA LYS A 312 -11.30 4.27 -16.08
C LYS A 312 -10.34 5.17 -16.85
N VAL A 313 -9.06 4.89 -16.71
CA VAL A 313 -7.99 5.52 -17.48
C VAL A 313 -8.10 5.03 -18.94
N PRO A 314 -8.13 5.93 -19.93
CA PRO A 314 -8.24 5.54 -21.34
C PRO A 314 -7.03 4.73 -21.84
N ALA A 315 -7.25 3.94 -22.90
CA ALA A 315 -6.20 3.14 -23.52
C ALA A 315 -4.99 4.00 -23.96
N GLY A 316 -3.79 3.52 -23.67
CA GLY A 316 -2.52 4.17 -24.02
C GLY A 316 -2.10 5.32 -23.11
N LYS A 317 -2.97 5.77 -22.20
CA LYS A 317 -2.68 6.84 -21.24
C LYS A 317 -1.88 6.34 -20.05
N TYR A 318 -0.97 7.18 -19.55
CA TYR A 318 -0.17 6.88 -18.37
C TYR A 318 -0.82 7.43 -17.11
N ALA A 319 -0.91 6.59 -16.08
CA ALA A 319 -1.41 6.95 -14.76
C ALA A 319 -0.36 6.69 -13.69
N VAL A 320 -0.04 7.70 -12.87
CA VAL A 320 0.68 7.49 -11.61
C VAL A 320 -0.36 7.24 -10.52
N SER A 321 -0.30 6.07 -9.90
CA SER A 321 -1.35 5.57 -9.01
C SER A 321 -0.78 5.16 -7.65
N THR A 322 -1.46 5.54 -6.56
CA THR A 322 -1.14 5.06 -5.22
C THR A 322 -1.81 3.73 -4.87
N SER A 323 -2.47 3.06 -5.84
CA SER A 323 -3.05 1.72 -5.68
C SER A 323 -1.98 0.63 -5.43
N ASN A 324 -2.43 -0.58 -5.11
CA ASN A 324 -1.56 -1.75 -4.89
C ASN A 324 -1.30 -2.59 -6.14
N ARG A 325 -2.10 -2.42 -7.21
CA ARG A 325 -2.03 -3.27 -8.41
C ARG A 325 -2.08 -2.47 -9.69
N ASN A 326 -1.26 -2.89 -10.66
CA ASN A 326 -1.16 -2.35 -12.02
C ASN A 326 -1.17 -3.44 -13.10
N PHE A 327 -1.84 -4.57 -12.82
CA PHE A 327 -2.08 -5.58 -13.85
C PHE A 327 -2.80 -4.99 -15.07
N GLU A 328 -2.57 -5.59 -16.24
CA GLU A 328 -3.18 -5.12 -17.49
C GLU A 328 -4.70 -5.01 -17.36
N GLY A 329 -5.25 -3.84 -17.72
CA GLY A 329 -6.70 -3.59 -17.61
C GLY A 329 -7.18 -3.15 -16.24
N ARG A 330 -6.33 -3.15 -15.19
CA ARG A 330 -6.75 -2.91 -13.80
C ARG A 330 -7.39 -1.54 -13.57
N GLN A 331 -6.86 -0.48 -14.17
CA GLN A 331 -7.44 0.87 -14.09
C GLN A 331 -8.22 1.26 -15.35
N GLY A 332 -8.53 0.30 -16.22
CA GLY A 332 -9.13 0.53 -17.53
C GLY A 332 -8.44 -0.29 -18.63
N PRO A 333 -9.17 -0.80 -19.64
CA PRO A 333 -8.57 -1.52 -20.76
C PRO A 333 -7.49 -0.71 -21.47
N GLY A 334 -6.27 -1.25 -21.51
CA GLY A 334 -5.11 -0.60 -22.15
C GLY A 334 -4.49 0.57 -21.37
N ALA A 335 -4.92 0.83 -20.14
CA ALA A 335 -4.32 1.85 -19.28
C ALA A 335 -2.91 1.46 -18.81
N ARG A 336 -1.95 2.39 -18.88
CA ARG A 336 -0.56 2.16 -18.47
C ARG A 336 -0.32 2.70 -17.07
N THR A 337 -0.46 1.83 -16.08
CA THR A 337 -0.44 2.23 -14.66
C THR A 337 0.93 2.06 -14.04
N ILE A 338 1.41 3.12 -13.39
CA ILE A 338 2.67 3.21 -12.66
C ILE A 338 2.34 3.37 -11.18
N LEU A 339 2.61 2.35 -10.38
CA LEU A 339 2.43 2.43 -8.93
C LEU A 339 3.53 3.28 -8.32
N ALA A 340 3.14 4.15 -7.40
CA ALA A 340 4.06 5.02 -6.67
C ALA A 340 3.50 5.40 -5.28
N SER A 341 4.31 6.08 -4.46
CA SER A 341 3.87 6.67 -3.21
C SER A 341 3.00 7.92 -3.41
N PRO A 342 2.23 8.35 -2.39
CA PRO A 342 1.49 9.62 -2.44
C PRO A 342 2.35 10.83 -2.78
N LEU A 343 3.60 10.85 -2.31
CA LEU A 343 4.51 11.95 -2.56
C LEU A 343 4.97 12.01 -4.02
N VAL A 344 5.32 10.86 -4.63
CA VAL A 344 5.63 10.78 -6.07
C VAL A 344 4.40 11.13 -6.91
N ALA A 345 3.21 10.70 -6.49
CA ALA A 345 1.95 11.06 -7.16
C ALA A 345 1.71 12.58 -7.11
N ALA A 346 1.95 13.23 -5.96
CA ALA A 346 1.84 14.68 -5.82
C ALA A 346 2.84 15.43 -6.72
N ALA A 347 4.09 14.97 -6.77
CA ALA A 347 5.11 15.50 -7.66
C ALA A 347 4.68 15.40 -9.13
N ALA A 348 4.20 14.23 -9.55
CA ALA A 348 3.72 14.03 -10.91
C ALA A 348 2.49 14.87 -11.25
N ALA A 349 1.61 15.11 -10.28
CA ALA A 349 0.42 15.92 -10.47
C ALA A 349 0.74 17.40 -10.73
N VAL A 350 1.79 17.91 -10.10
CA VAL A 350 2.24 19.30 -10.24
C VAL A 350 3.04 19.50 -11.53
N THR A 351 3.89 18.55 -11.90
CA THR A 351 4.81 18.71 -13.04
C THR A 351 4.28 18.15 -14.36
N GLY A 352 3.22 17.33 -14.30
CA GLY A 352 2.70 16.62 -15.47
C GLY A 352 3.57 15.45 -15.93
N ARG A 353 4.57 15.06 -15.14
CA ARG A 353 5.61 14.09 -15.51
C ARG A 353 6.02 13.24 -14.32
N ILE A 354 6.56 12.04 -14.55
CA ILE A 354 7.18 11.23 -13.48
C ILE A 354 8.32 12.04 -12.86
N THR A 355 8.22 12.36 -11.57
CA THR A 355 9.12 13.31 -10.90
C THR A 355 9.53 12.77 -9.54
N ASP A 356 10.82 12.81 -9.25
CA ASP A 356 11.34 12.56 -7.91
C ASP A 356 10.86 13.66 -6.96
N PRO A 357 10.10 13.32 -5.90
CA PRO A 357 9.54 14.31 -5.00
C PRO A 357 10.58 15.02 -4.13
N THR A 358 11.82 14.56 -4.09
CA THR A 358 12.92 15.18 -3.31
C THR A 358 13.62 16.33 -4.05
N LYS A 359 13.23 16.60 -5.30
CA LYS A 359 13.83 17.63 -6.17
C LYS A 359 13.05 18.93 -6.23
#